data_AF-A0A0L0DEZ6-F1
#
_entry.id   AF-A0A0L0DEZ6-F1
#
_cell.length_a   1.000
_cell.length_b   1.000
_cell.length_c   1.000
_cell.angle_alpha   90.00
_cell.angle_beta   90.00
_cell.angle_gamma   90.00
#
_symmetry.space_group_name_H-M   'P 1'
#
loop_
_entity.id
_entity.type
_entity.pdbx_description
1 polymer ?
#
loop_
_entity_poly.entity_id
_entity_poly.type
_entity_poly.pdbx_seq_one_letter_code
_entity_poly.pdbx_strand_id
1 'polypeptide(L)'
;MGWGGVAVLVAVLAVAYSAARRANAYETELLVLEAELAGCAEWSADVAGDVAARYAEQVQQLRSMLERAQLEPEDLHPHRERAAPRPRAIPRVTNLTFAEFFHEYACSQTPVIVTDVAHNMRADGSGLWTTDEIVAACPELDVPLRKYDKASGLWGGLADTSLRRSLASFAAARSRAGNEWFVFDASLKACKAFVDDFAALPYFANDYYRRLPPDAPKPGWPSLFMGPAGATTAVHIDAYGTAFWMTVLDGAKEWLIAPPAAREHLYYDALKQSFAPGLDLFDLDLAAFPLAGHVELLTATLVPGEWLFVPAGSPHAVRNLAPTTALAGNFIDAANHAHALDVMAREKAGSRARARRAAFAAVDTRMMVAPPAGLAWRDFNARWPASPT
;
A
#
# COMPACT_ATOMS: atom_id res chain seq x y z
N MET A 1 -0.48 8.71 -51.93
CA MET A 1 -0.64 9.57 -50.74
C MET A 1 -0.74 8.64 -49.54
N GLY A 2 0.32 8.57 -48.74
CA GLY A 2 0.61 7.44 -47.85
C GLY A 2 0.08 7.58 -46.43
N TRP A 3 -0.18 6.43 -45.82
CA TRP A 3 -0.67 6.18 -44.46
C TRP A 3 0.16 6.84 -43.32
N GLY A 4 1.35 7.39 -43.61
CA GLY A 4 2.21 8.06 -42.64
C GLY A 4 1.65 9.39 -42.09
N GLY A 5 0.85 10.12 -42.86
CA GLY A 5 0.27 11.39 -42.40
C GLY A 5 -0.81 11.23 -41.32
N VAL A 6 -1.54 10.11 -41.34
CA VAL A 6 -2.59 9.80 -40.36
C VAL A 6 -1.98 9.33 -39.03
N ALA A 7 -0.88 8.56 -39.06
CA ALA A 7 -0.19 8.09 -37.86
C ALA A 7 0.46 9.25 -37.05
N VAL A 8 1.06 10.23 -37.75
CA VAL A 8 1.65 11.42 -37.11
C VAL A 8 0.56 12.29 -36.49
N LEU A 9 -0.58 12.47 -37.17
CA LEU A 9 -1.70 13.25 -36.65
C LEU A 9 -2.32 12.60 -35.40
N VAL A 10 -2.44 11.27 -35.37
CA VAL A 10 -2.92 10.52 -34.20
C VAL A 10 -1.95 10.60 -33.03
N ALA A 11 -0.63 10.55 -33.27
CA ALA A 11 0.38 10.69 -32.22
C ALA A 11 0.40 12.11 -31.63
N VAL A 12 0.30 13.16 -32.47
CA VAL A 12 0.23 14.55 -32.02
C VAL A 12 -1.04 14.82 -31.23
N LEU A 13 -2.18 14.29 -31.66
CA LEU A 13 -3.44 14.39 -30.92
C LEU A 13 -3.42 13.60 -29.59
N ALA A 14 -2.75 12.44 -29.54
CA ALA A 14 -2.57 11.68 -28.30
C ALA A 14 -1.65 12.38 -27.31
N VAL A 15 -0.58 13.03 -27.78
CA VAL A 15 0.34 13.83 -26.96
C VAL A 15 -0.33 15.11 -26.45
N ALA A 16 -1.11 15.80 -27.29
CA ALA A 16 -1.87 16.98 -26.90
C ALA A 16 -3.01 16.65 -25.93
N TYR A 17 -3.72 15.54 -26.16
CA TYR A 17 -4.74 15.02 -25.24
C TYR A 17 -4.14 14.57 -23.91
N SER A 18 -2.95 13.96 -23.94
CA SER A 18 -2.17 13.62 -22.75
C SER A 18 -1.69 14.88 -22.02
N ALA A 19 -1.25 15.92 -22.73
CA ALA A 19 -0.84 17.20 -22.15
C ALA A 19 -2.00 17.95 -21.47
N ALA A 20 -3.17 18.00 -22.11
CA ALA A 20 -4.38 18.59 -21.53
C ALA A 20 -4.89 17.79 -20.33
N ARG A 21 -4.82 16.44 -20.36
CA ARG A 21 -5.11 15.61 -19.18
C ARG A 21 -4.07 15.77 -18.07
N ARG A 22 -2.79 15.97 -18.41
CA ARG A 22 -1.71 16.25 -17.46
C ARG A 22 -1.93 17.57 -16.74
N ALA A 23 -2.25 18.66 -17.44
CA ALA A 23 -2.53 19.95 -16.82
C ALA A 23 -3.71 19.87 -15.82
N ASN A 24 -4.80 19.19 -16.21
CA ASN A 24 -5.95 18.99 -15.33
C ASN A 24 -5.65 18.02 -14.15
N ALA A 25 -4.80 17.01 -14.36
CA ALA A 25 -4.36 16.10 -13.31
C ALA A 25 -3.46 16.80 -12.28
N TYR A 26 -2.53 17.66 -12.72
CA TYR A 26 -1.67 18.45 -11.84
C TYR A 26 -2.44 19.54 -11.08
N GLU A 27 -3.45 20.20 -11.69
CA GLU A 27 -4.33 21.13 -10.96
C GLU A 27 -5.16 20.42 -9.90
N THR A 28 -5.66 19.20 -10.20
CA THR A 28 -6.36 18.36 -9.22
C THR A 28 -5.43 17.89 -8.11
N GLU A 29 -4.19 17.51 -8.44
CA GLU A 29 -3.15 17.09 -7.49
C GLU A 29 -2.69 18.25 -6.59
N LEU A 30 -2.60 19.48 -7.13
CA LEU A 30 -2.32 20.70 -6.37
C LEU A 30 -3.45 20.99 -5.36
N LEU A 31 -4.71 20.85 -5.76
CA LEU A 31 -5.88 21.03 -4.88
C LEU A 31 -5.96 19.95 -3.78
N VAL A 32 -5.55 18.72 -4.09
CA VAL A 32 -5.45 17.62 -3.11
C VAL A 32 -4.32 17.89 -2.12
N LEU A 33 -3.14 18.31 -2.59
CA LEU A 33 -2.02 18.69 -1.74
C LEU A 33 -2.35 19.90 -0.84
N GLU A 34 -3.06 20.91 -1.35
CA GLU A 34 -3.54 22.05 -0.56
C GLU A 34 -4.57 21.64 0.52
N ALA A 35 -5.41 20.63 0.24
CA ALA A 35 -6.32 20.05 1.23
C ALA A 35 -5.61 19.16 2.26
N GLU A 36 -4.57 18.43 1.86
CA GLU A 36 -3.69 17.63 2.74
C GLU A 36 -2.86 18.53 3.67
N LEU A 37 -2.40 19.69 3.18
CA LEU A 37 -1.77 20.78 3.94
C LEU A 37 -2.68 21.29 5.07
N ALA A 38 -3.98 21.47 4.78
CA ALA A 38 -4.95 21.91 5.78
C ALA A 38 -5.22 20.83 6.86
N GLY A 39 -5.13 19.54 6.49
CA GLY A 39 -5.31 18.42 7.41
C GLY A 39 -4.14 18.19 8.38
N CYS A 40 -2.91 18.54 7.99
CA CYS A 40 -1.71 18.38 8.84
C CYS A 40 -1.39 19.61 9.70
N ALA A 41 -1.98 20.78 9.42
CA ALA A 41 -1.63 22.05 10.05
C ALA A 41 -2.16 22.26 11.50
N GLU A 42 -2.90 21.31 12.08
CA GLU A 42 -3.54 21.52 13.39
C GLU A 42 -2.67 21.22 14.63
N TRP A 43 -1.37 20.91 14.53
CA TRP A 43 -0.55 20.58 15.72
C TRP A 43 0.88 21.18 15.76
N SER A 44 1.17 21.81 16.91
CA SER A 44 2.39 22.53 17.38
C SER A 44 3.08 23.48 16.37
N ALA A 45 3.12 24.76 16.71
CA ALA A 45 3.59 25.85 15.85
C ALA A 45 5.04 25.69 15.35
N ASP A 46 5.90 25.02 16.12
CA ASP A 46 7.33 24.87 15.78
C ASP A 46 7.60 23.75 14.77
N VAL A 47 6.80 22.67 14.78
CA VAL A 47 6.90 21.55 13.82
C VAL A 47 6.11 21.85 12.54
N ALA A 48 4.97 22.53 12.65
CA ALA A 48 4.18 22.97 11.50
C ALA A 48 4.96 23.92 10.57
N GLY A 49 5.85 24.75 11.13
CA GLY A 49 6.67 25.68 10.35
C GLY A 49 7.69 24.99 9.43
N ASP A 50 8.40 23.98 9.93
CA ASP A 50 9.45 23.29 9.17
C ASP A 50 8.87 22.30 8.14
N VAL A 51 7.73 21.68 8.47
CA VAL A 51 6.98 20.82 7.54
C VAL A 51 6.32 21.67 6.45
N ALA A 52 5.63 22.76 6.78
CA ALA A 52 5.04 23.66 5.79
C ALA A 52 6.08 24.23 4.82
N ALA A 53 7.32 24.49 5.29
CA ALA A 53 8.40 24.95 4.43
C ALA A 53 8.83 23.87 3.39
N ARG A 54 8.99 22.61 3.80
CA ARG A 54 9.36 21.50 2.91
C ARG A 54 8.26 21.16 1.89
N TYR A 55 7.00 21.23 2.30
CA TYR A 55 5.86 21.04 1.40
C TYR A 55 5.68 22.23 0.44
N ALA A 56 5.90 23.46 0.89
CA ALA A 56 5.91 24.63 0.02
C ALA A 56 6.99 24.54 -1.06
N GLU A 57 8.15 23.95 -0.74
CA GLU A 57 9.21 23.65 -1.69
C GLU A 57 8.77 22.61 -2.74
N GLN A 58 8.10 21.51 -2.33
CA GLN A 58 7.51 20.54 -3.26
C GLN A 58 6.43 21.14 -4.16
N VAL A 59 5.57 22.02 -3.61
CA VAL A 59 4.55 22.74 -4.39
C VAL A 59 5.21 23.68 -5.40
N GLN A 60 6.28 24.40 -5.03
CA GLN A 60 7.06 25.20 -5.97
C GLN A 60 7.72 24.34 -7.06
N GLN A 61 8.24 23.16 -6.72
CA GLN A 61 8.80 22.23 -7.69
C GLN A 61 7.73 21.75 -8.69
N LEU A 62 6.54 21.36 -8.22
CA LEU A 62 5.43 20.96 -9.09
C LEU A 62 4.94 22.11 -9.98
N ARG A 63 4.82 23.34 -9.44
CA ARG A 63 4.50 24.54 -10.24
C ARG A 63 5.53 24.79 -11.33
N SER A 64 6.82 24.69 -11.00
CA SER A 64 7.90 24.83 -11.99
C SER A 64 7.90 23.72 -13.04
N MET A 65 7.45 22.50 -12.68
CA MET A 65 7.28 21.40 -13.64
C MET A 65 6.08 21.64 -14.55
N LEU A 66 4.99 22.23 -14.02
CA LEU A 66 3.81 22.62 -14.80
C LEU A 66 4.15 23.73 -15.80
N GLU A 67 4.88 24.75 -15.35
CA GLU A 67 5.36 25.85 -16.21
C GLU A 67 6.30 25.33 -17.32
N ARG A 68 7.21 24.40 -16.97
CA ARG A 68 8.07 23.72 -17.97
C ARG A 68 7.28 22.83 -18.92
N ALA A 69 6.24 22.14 -18.46
CA ALA A 69 5.38 21.32 -19.31
C ALA A 69 4.49 22.15 -20.26
N GLN A 70 4.31 23.44 -19.97
CA GLN A 70 3.58 24.39 -20.80
C GLN A 70 4.48 25.14 -21.81
N LEU A 71 5.81 25.05 -21.68
CA LEU A 71 6.76 25.75 -22.55
C LEU A 71 7.48 24.78 -23.52
N GLU A 72 7.10 24.92 -24.79
CA GLU A 72 7.73 24.58 -26.07
C GLU A 72 7.99 23.11 -26.54
N PRO A 73 7.59 22.74 -27.78
CA PRO A 73 7.78 21.41 -28.39
C PRO A 73 9.23 21.01 -28.82
N GLU A 74 10.27 21.75 -28.46
CA GLU A 74 11.62 21.56 -29.04
C GLU A 74 12.49 20.48 -28.36
N ASP A 75 12.06 19.89 -27.24
CA ASP A 75 12.81 18.82 -26.55
C ASP A 75 12.56 17.40 -27.09
N LEU A 76 11.91 17.25 -28.25
CA LEU A 76 11.84 15.98 -29.01
C LEU A 76 13.19 15.69 -29.71
N HIS A 77 14.29 15.75 -28.97
CA HIS A 77 15.55 15.14 -29.38
C HIS A 77 15.44 13.61 -29.27
N PRO A 78 16.09 12.85 -30.18
CA PRO A 78 16.04 11.39 -30.15
C PRO A 78 16.51 10.91 -28.77
N HIS A 79 15.68 10.09 -28.13
CA HIS A 79 15.90 9.46 -26.84
C HIS A 79 17.37 9.04 -26.68
N ARG A 80 18.17 9.87 -26.00
CA ARG A 80 19.40 9.39 -25.41
C ARG A 80 18.96 8.34 -24.39
N GLU A 81 19.43 7.11 -24.58
CA GLU A 81 19.29 6.01 -23.61
C GLU A 81 19.73 6.51 -22.23
N ARG A 82 18.78 7.03 -21.46
CA ARG A 82 18.99 7.28 -20.03
C ARG A 82 18.82 5.93 -19.38
N ALA A 83 19.89 5.43 -18.76
CA ALA A 83 19.79 4.27 -17.90
C ALA A 83 18.70 4.51 -16.85
N ALA A 84 17.89 3.48 -16.55
CA ALA A 84 16.86 3.58 -15.54
C ALA A 84 17.45 4.07 -14.20
N PRO A 85 16.73 4.90 -13.42
CA PRO A 85 17.13 5.28 -12.08
C PRO A 85 17.51 4.05 -11.26
N ARG A 86 18.61 4.15 -10.52
CA ARG A 86 19.01 3.06 -9.62
C ARG A 86 17.98 2.95 -8.49
N PRO A 87 17.48 1.74 -8.16
CA PRO A 87 16.63 1.57 -7.01
C PRO A 87 17.30 2.08 -5.73
N ARG A 88 16.54 2.74 -4.86
CA ARG A 88 16.98 3.17 -3.53
C ARG A 88 16.48 2.20 -2.48
N ALA A 89 17.24 2.01 -1.40
CA ALA A 89 16.79 1.16 -0.30
C ALA A 89 15.66 1.85 0.49
N ILE A 90 14.65 1.08 0.90
CA ILE A 90 13.69 1.54 1.92
C ILE A 90 14.45 1.77 3.24
N PRO A 91 14.27 2.92 3.93
CA PRO A 91 14.95 3.19 5.19
C PRO A 91 14.57 2.16 6.27
N ARG A 92 15.56 1.77 7.07
CA ARG A 92 15.40 0.92 8.24
C ARG A 92 15.67 1.72 9.51
N VAL A 93 14.77 1.60 10.48
CA VAL A 93 14.85 2.31 11.75
C VAL A 93 14.55 1.37 12.93
N THR A 94 14.88 1.84 14.13
CA THR A 94 14.61 1.21 15.44
C THR A 94 14.14 2.28 16.40
N ASN A 95 13.44 1.90 17.47
CA ASN A 95 12.92 2.79 18.50
C ASN A 95 12.04 3.92 17.94
N LEU A 96 11.38 3.66 16.80
CA LEU A 96 10.52 4.64 16.14
C LEU A 96 9.28 4.87 17.00
N THR A 97 9.11 6.10 17.47
CA THR A 97 7.90 6.50 18.20
C THR A 97 6.71 6.63 17.26
N PHE A 98 5.49 6.59 17.79
CA PHE A 98 4.30 6.83 16.98
C PHE A 98 4.32 8.24 16.32
N ALA A 99 4.80 9.27 17.02
CA ALA A 99 4.86 10.62 16.50
C ALA A 99 5.83 10.75 15.32
N GLU A 100 7.04 10.20 15.45
CA GLU A 100 8.02 10.16 14.36
C GLU A 100 7.49 9.35 13.18
N PHE A 101 6.90 8.18 13.44
CA PHE A 101 6.24 7.37 12.40
C PHE A 101 5.21 8.20 11.62
N PHE A 102 4.31 8.85 12.35
CA PHE A 102 3.20 9.56 11.74
C PHE A 102 3.68 10.75 10.90
N HIS A 103 4.58 11.57 11.43
CA HIS A 103 5.04 12.78 10.74
C HIS A 103 6.07 12.51 9.63
N GLU A 104 7.08 11.68 9.91
CA GLU A 104 8.19 11.48 8.99
C GLU A 104 7.88 10.47 7.89
N TYR A 105 6.89 9.59 8.08
CA TYR A 105 6.60 8.50 7.15
C TYR A 105 5.15 8.47 6.68
N ALA A 106 4.17 8.52 7.58
CA ALA A 106 2.76 8.46 7.18
C ALA A 106 2.32 9.71 6.40
N CYS A 107 2.54 10.91 6.96
CA CYS A 107 2.22 12.18 6.30
C CYS A 107 3.07 12.44 5.06
N SER A 108 4.36 12.10 5.11
CA SER A 108 5.31 12.31 4.00
C SER A 108 5.16 11.30 2.87
N GLN A 109 4.28 10.30 3.02
CA GLN A 109 4.13 9.16 2.12
C GLN A 109 5.45 8.44 1.83
N THR A 110 6.26 8.23 2.87
CA THR A 110 7.56 7.55 2.77
C THR A 110 7.47 6.14 3.38
N PRO A 111 7.74 5.08 2.60
CA PRO A 111 7.85 3.72 3.16
C PRO A 111 8.98 3.61 4.19
N VAL A 112 8.78 2.79 5.21
CA VAL A 112 9.79 2.54 6.24
C VAL A 112 9.72 1.12 6.77
N ILE A 113 10.88 0.58 7.14
CA ILE A 113 11.01 -0.69 7.83
C ILE A 113 11.42 -0.43 9.29
N VAL A 114 10.62 -0.90 10.23
CA VAL A 114 10.92 -0.91 11.65
C VAL A 114 11.44 -2.29 12.03
N THR A 115 12.64 -2.36 12.58
CA THR A 115 13.41 -3.60 12.72
C THR A 115 13.34 -4.24 14.10
N ASP A 116 12.69 -3.58 15.07
CA ASP A 116 12.61 -3.99 16.48
C ASP A 116 11.18 -4.23 16.97
N VAL A 117 10.19 -4.32 16.07
CA VAL A 117 8.79 -4.59 16.45
C VAL A 117 8.58 -6.00 16.99
N ALA A 118 9.48 -6.94 16.68
CA ALA A 118 9.32 -8.36 16.97
C ALA A 118 9.05 -8.61 18.46
N HIS A 119 9.64 -7.82 19.35
CA HIS A 119 9.46 -7.92 20.80
C HIS A 119 8.06 -7.53 21.28
N ASN A 120 7.29 -6.80 20.45
CA ASN A 120 6.02 -6.18 20.82
C ASN A 120 4.82 -6.75 20.05
N MET A 121 4.98 -7.90 19.38
CA MET A 121 3.89 -8.49 18.58
C MET A 121 2.96 -9.40 19.37
N ARG A 122 3.26 -9.64 20.64
CA ARG A 122 2.41 -10.38 21.58
C ARG A 122 2.07 -9.57 22.82
N ALA A 123 0.85 -9.76 23.31
CA ALA A 123 0.29 -9.06 24.46
C ALA A 123 1.02 -9.45 25.74
N ASP A 124 1.52 -10.68 25.83
CA ASP A 124 2.31 -11.19 26.95
C ASP A 124 3.80 -10.81 26.87
N GLY A 125 4.25 -10.16 25.80
CA GLY A 125 5.65 -9.78 25.58
C GLY A 125 6.57 -10.93 25.15
N SER A 126 6.04 -12.12 24.80
CA SER A 126 6.85 -13.26 24.35
C SER A 126 7.42 -13.10 22.93
N GLY A 127 7.08 -12.01 22.24
CA GLY A 127 7.72 -11.58 21.01
C GLY A 127 6.95 -11.97 19.74
N LEU A 128 7.65 -12.55 18.76
CA LEU A 128 7.14 -12.79 17.42
C LEU A 128 6.37 -14.11 17.34
N TRP A 129 5.18 -14.09 16.73
CA TRP A 129 4.47 -15.31 16.36
C TRP A 129 5.27 -16.13 15.35
N THR A 130 5.38 -17.44 15.58
CA THR A 130 5.94 -18.36 14.60
C THR A 130 4.86 -18.92 13.68
N THR A 131 5.29 -19.45 12.53
CA THR A 131 4.38 -20.13 11.60
C THR A 131 3.66 -21.31 12.26
N ASP A 132 4.38 -22.13 13.03
CA ASP A 132 3.83 -23.34 13.64
C ASP A 132 2.78 -23.01 14.70
N GLU A 133 2.99 -21.95 15.48
CA GLU A 133 2.01 -21.49 16.47
C GLU A 133 0.72 -20.99 15.82
N ILE A 134 0.80 -20.23 14.72
CA ILE A 134 -0.42 -19.79 14.00
C ILE A 134 -1.17 -20.98 13.42
N VAL A 135 -0.46 -21.93 12.82
CA VAL A 135 -1.06 -23.16 12.28
C VAL A 135 -1.71 -23.98 13.38
N ALA A 136 -1.06 -24.12 14.54
CA ALA A 136 -1.59 -24.85 15.69
C ALA A 136 -2.79 -24.13 16.34
N ALA A 137 -2.78 -22.80 16.38
CA ALA A 137 -3.86 -22.01 16.93
C ALA A 137 -5.16 -22.18 16.12
N CYS A 138 -5.04 -22.24 14.79
CA CYS A 138 -6.21 -22.22 13.88
C CYS A 138 -6.03 -23.13 12.65
N PRO A 139 -5.89 -24.46 12.86
CA PRO A 139 -5.54 -25.41 11.79
C PRO A 139 -6.62 -25.50 10.71
N GLU A 140 -7.89 -25.38 11.12
CA GLU A 140 -9.07 -25.45 10.25
C GLU A 140 -9.49 -24.09 9.68
N LEU A 141 -8.69 -23.03 9.87
CA LEU A 141 -8.95 -21.75 9.23
C LEU A 141 -9.01 -21.95 7.72
N ASP A 142 -10.15 -21.61 7.15
CA ASP A 142 -10.39 -21.74 5.71
C ASP A 142 -9.70 -20.59 4.97
N VAL A 143 -8.62 -20.91 4.26
CA VAL A 143 -7.73 -19.94 3.63
C VAL A 143 -7.96 -19.84 2.11
N PRO A 144 -8.20 -18.63 1.56
CA PRO A 144 -8.26 -18.41 0.11
C PRO A 144 -6.89 -18.62 -0.52
N LEU A 145 -6.87 -19.28 -1.69
CA LEU A 145 -5.66 -19.43 -2.48
C LEU A 145 -5.71 -18.54 -3.73
N ARG A 146 -4.57 -17.93 -4.03
CA ARG A 146 -4.32 -17.15 -5.24
C ARG A 146 -3.14 -17.73 -6.00
N LYS A 147 -3.07 -17.39 -7.28
CA LYS A 147 -1.95 -17.69 -8.17
C LYS A 147 -1.62 -16.43 -8.97
N TYR A 148 -0.34 -16.21 -9.19
CA TYR A 148 0.14 -15.16 -10.07
C TYR A 148 -0.01 -15.56 -11.54
N ASP A 149 -0.51 -14.64 -12.36
CA ASP A 149 -0.58 -14.77 -13.80
C ASP A 149 -0.09 -13.46 -14.44
N LYS A 150 1.07 -13.52 -15.11
CA LYS A 150 1.71 -12.36 -15.75
C LYS A 150 0.84 -11.75 -16.86
N ALA A 151 -0.02 -12.55 -17.50
CA ALA A 151 -0.92 -12.08 -18.55
C ALA A 151 -2.20 -11.45 -17.97
N SER A 152 -2.45 -11.59 -16.66
CA SER A 152 -3.63 -11.05 -16.02
C SER A 152 -3.56 -9.53 -15.94
N GLY A 153 -4.64 -8.86 -16.37
CA GLY A 153 -4.88 -7.43 -16.11
C GLY A 153 -5.62 -7.17 -14.80
N LEU A 154 -5.83 -8.20 -13.98
CA LEU A 154 -6.47 -8.08 -12.67
C LEU A 154 -5.49 -7.48 -11.66
N TRP A 155 -6.07 -6.94 -10.59
CA TRP A 155 -5.32 -6.35 -9.48
C TRP A 155 -4.26 -7.32 -8.94
N GLY A 156 -3.02 -6.84 -8.82
CA GLY A 156 -1.85 -7.62 -8.38
C GLY A 156 -1.41 -8.74 -9.33
N GLY A 157 -1.93 -8.79 -10.56
CA GLY A 157 -1.72 -9.91 -11.48
C GLY A 157 -2.24 -11.24 -10.93
N LEU A 158 -3.23 -11.19 -10.02
CA LEU A 158 -3.74 -12.36 -9.33
C LEU A 158 -4.92 -12.96 -10.09
N ALA A 159 -4.83 -14.25 -10.38
CA ALA A 159 -5.99 -15.01 -10.88
C ALA A 159 -7.00 -15.19 -9.73
N ASP A 160 -8.27 -14.84 -9.98
CA ASP A 160 -9.34 -15.10 -9.03
C ASP A 160 -9.66 -16.60 -9.02
N THR A 161 -9.65 -17.20 -7.83
CA THR A 161 -10.00 -18.61 -7.69
C THR A 161 -10.96 -18.82 -6.53
N SER A 162 -11.87 -19.76 -6.72
CA SER A 162 -12.70 -20.29 -5.64
C SER A 162 -11.96 -21.33 -4.79
N LEU A 163 -10.65 -21.53 -5.00
CA LEU A 163 -9.88 -22.55 -4.33
C LEU A 163 -9.57 -22.11 -2.89
N ARG A 164 -9.90 -22.99 -1.95
CA ARG A 164 -9.69 -22.79 -0.52
C ARG A 164 -9.23 -24.09 0.11
N ARG A 165 -8.47 -24.00 1.20
CA ARG A 165 -7.97 -25.15 1.97
C ARG A 165 -7.96 -24.81 3.46
N SER A 166 -7.85 -25.80 4.33
CA SER A 166 -7.50 -25.53 5.72
C SER A 166 -6.05 -25.04 5.81
N LEU A 167 -5.79 -24.15 6.77
CA LEU A 167 -4.46 -23.59 7.01
C LEU A 167 -3.42 -24.68 7.23
N ALA A 168 -3.71 -25.68 8.06
CA ALA A 168 -2.79 -26.80 8.31
C ALA A 168 -2.46 -27.57 7.03
N SER A 169 -3.48 -27.85 6.20
CA SER A 169 -3.32 -28.57 4.93
C SER A 169 -2.46 -27.79 3.93
N PHE A 170 -2.63 -26.47 3.86
CA PHE A 170 -1.80 -25.61 3.02
C PHE A 170 -0.37 -25.50 3.56
N ALA A 171 -0.20 -25.22 4.86
CA ALA A 171 1.10 -25.06 5.49
C ALA A 171 2.00 -26.30 5.29
N ALA A 172 1.45 -27.51 5.40
CA ALA A 172 2.16 -28.76 5.15
C ALA A 172 2.56 -28.98 3.68
N ALA A 173 1.88 -28.33 2.73
CA ALA A 173 2.14 -28.45 1.30
C ALA A 173 2.93 -27.28 0.72
N ARG A 174 3.14 -26.17 1.47
CA ARG A 174 3.62 -24.89 0.94
C ARG A 174 4.98 -24.99 0.26
N SER A 175 5.87 -25.84 0.77
CA SER A 175 7.25 -25.98 0.28
C SER A 175 7.41 -27.03 -0.83
N ARG A 176 6.32 -27.64 -1.33
CA ARG A 176 6.39 -28.62 -2.41
C ARG A 176 6.77 -27.94 -3.73
N ALA A 177 7.73 -28.53 -4.44
CA ALA A 177 8.15 -28.05 -5.75
C ALA A 177 6.95 -27.97 -6.72
N GLY A 178 6.87 -26.89 -7.50
CA GLY A 178 5.77 -26.65 -8.44
C GLY A 178 4.46 -26.18 -7.79
N ASN A 179 4.42 -25.98 -6.46
CA ASN A 179 3.29 -25.27 -5.87
C ASN A 179 3.29 -23.82 -6.33
N GLU A 180 2.25 -23.43 -7.06
CA GLU A 180 2.03 -22.08 -7.60
C GLU A 180 0.98 -21.30 -6.80
N TRP A 181 0.37 -21.96 -5.81
CA TRP A 181 -0.69 -21.41 -4.98
C TRP A 181 -0.14 -20.81 -3.70
N PHE A 182 -0.69 -19.68 -3.29
CA PHE A 182 -0.38 -19.03 -2.01
C PHE A 182 -1.63 -18.50 -1.34
N VAL A 183 -1.63 -18.55 -0.01
CA VAL A 183 -2.62 -17.90 0.84
C VAL A 183 -2.43 -16.40 0.74
N PHE A 184 -3.51 -15.70 0.40
CA PHE A 184 -3.52 -14.27 0.23
C PHE A 184 -4.69 -13.66 0.99
N ASP A 185 -4.40 -12.73 1.90
CA ASP A 185 -5.40 -11.99 2.68
C ASP A 185 -6.37 -12.91 3.45
N ALA A 186 -5.84 -13.93 4.13
CA ALA A 186 -6.63 -14.80 4.98
C ALA A 186 -6.84 -14.18 6.37
N SER A 187 -8.00 -13.57 6.58
CA SER A 187 -8.38 -12.95 7.86
C SER A 187 -8.18 -13.89 9.06
N LEU A 188 -7.42 -13.42 10.05
CA LEU A 188 -7.22 -14.11 11.34
C LEU A 188 -8.27 -13.71 12.38
N LYS A 189 -9.29 -12.91 12.03
CA LYS A 189 -10.34 -12.45 12.96
C LYS A 189 -11.06 -13.59 13.68
N ALA A 190 -11.27 -14.72 13.00
CA ALA A 190 -11.93 -15.90 13.58
C ALA A 190 -10.99 -16.73 14.48
N CYS A 191 -9.68 -16.44 14.44
CA CYS A 191 -8.66 -17.16 15.18
C CYS A 191 -8.54 -16.60 16.61
N LYS A 192 -9.39 -17.08 17.53
CA LYS A 192 -9.49 -16.53 18.90
C LYS A 192 -8.13 -16.49 19.62
N ALA A 193 -7.40 -17.60 19.61
CA ALA A 193 -6.09 -17.69 20.27
C ALA A 193 -5.09 -16.66 19.72
N PHE A 194 -5.16 -16.36 18.43
CA PHE A 194 -4.32 -15.33 17.82
C PHE A 194 -4.79 -13.92 18.19
N VAL A 195 -6.08 -13.58 18.05
CA VAL A 195 -6.54 -12.19 18.30
C VAL A 195 -6.50 -11.79 19.78
N ASP A 196 -6.53 -12.76 20.68
CA ASP A 196 -6.40 -12.52 22.12
C ASP A 196 -4.97 -12.17 22.54
N ASP A 197 -3.97 -12.56 21.75
CA ASP A 197 -2.55 -12.43 22.10
C ASP A 197 -1.75 -11.59 21.09
N PHE A 198 -2.16 -11.45 19.84
CA PHE A 198 -1.54 -10.50 18.90
C PHE A 198 -1.68 -9.07 19.45
N ALA A 199 -0.56 -8.39 19.64
CA ALA A 199 -0.56 -7.02 20.16
C ALA A 199 -0.72 -6.00 19.02
N ALA A 200 -1.56 -4.99 19.25
CA ALA A 200 -1.67 -3.85 18.35
C ALA A 200 -0.39 -3.01 18.41
N LEU A 201 0.31 -2.90 17.28
CA LEU A 201 1.50 -2.06 17.16
C LEU A 201 1.13 -0.58 17.20
N PRO A 202 2.00 0.29 17.73
CA PRO A 202 1.69 1.70 17.91
C PRO A 202 1.46 2.45 16.58
N TYR A 203 2.02 1.98 15.47
CA TYR A 203 2.01 2.70 14.20
C TYR A 203 0.63 2.77 13.54
N PHE A 204 -0.23 1.77 13.75
CA PHE A 204 -1.61 1.78 13.27
C PHE A 204 -2.61 2.03 14.40
N ALA A 205 -2.17 2.64 15.51
CA ALA A 205 -3.00 3.02 16.65
C ALA A 205 -4.25 3.81 16.24
N ASN A 206 -4.10 4.65 15.21
CA ASN A 206 -5.13 5.53 14.71
C ASN A 206 -6.00 4.90 13.60
N ASP A 207 -6.03 3.57 13.46
CA ASP A 207 -6.87 2.91 12.46
C ASP A 207 -8.36 3.21 12.65
N TYR A 208 -8.90 4.05 11.79
CA TYR A 208 -10.29 4.48 11.72
C TYR A 208 -11.24 3.32 11.45
N TYR A 209 -10.80 2.22 10.82
CA TYR A 209 -11.65 1.02 10.73
C TYR A 209 -12.04 0.47 12.11
N ARG A 210 -11.20 0.64 13.13
CA ARG A 210 -11.52 0.19 14.51
C ARG A 210 -12.53 1.09 15.20
N ARG A 211 -12.70 2.33 14.71
CA ARG A 211 -13.64 3.33 15.24
C ARG A 211 -15.00 3.29 14.57
N LEU A 212 -15.12 2.64 13.42
CA LEU A 212 -16.40 2.50 12.73
C LEU A 212 -17.42 1.70 13.59
N PRO A 213 -18.73 1.98 13.41
CA PRO A 213 -19.79 1.18 14.00
C PRO A 213 -19.62 -0.33 13.73
N PRO A 214 -20.12 -1.22 14.61
CA PRO A 214 -19.89 -2.66 14.50
C PRO A 214 -20.50 -3.28 13.24
N ASP A 215 -21.58 -2.69 12.74
CA ASP A 215 -22.30 -3.04 11.54
C ASP A 215 -21.71 -2.42 10.25
N ALA A 216 -20.77 -1.48 10.39
CA ALA A 216 -20.09 -0.88 9.25
C ALA A 216 -19.28 -1.96 8.49
N PRO A 217 -19.33 -1.97 7.13
CA PRO A 217 -18.54 -2.90 6.34
C PRO A 217 -17.03 -2.65 6.51
N LYS A 218 -16.37 -3.43 7.37
CA LYS A 218 -14.93 -3.37 7.60
C LYS A 218 -14.22 -4.72 7.40
N PRO A 219 -12.97 -4.71 6.92
CA PRO A 219 -12.17 -5.90 6.71
C PRO A 219 -11.75 -6.55 8.04
N GLY A 220 -11.49 -7.86 7.98
CA GLY A 220 -11.19 -8.70 9.13
C GLY A 220 -9.70 -8.78 9.48
N TRP A 221 -8.96 -7.68 9.41
CA TRP A 221 -7.52 -7.68 9.69
C TRP A 221 -7.19 -7.99 11.17
N PRO A 222 -5.95 -8.45 11.46
CA PRO A 222 -4.89 -8.76 10.49
C PRO A 222 -5.19 -10.03 9.68
N SER A 223 -4.51 -10.14 8.56
CA SER A 223 -4.60 -11.27 7.63
C SER A 223 -3.26 -11.99 7.52
N LEU A 224 -3.35 -13.29 7.24
CA LEU A 224 -2.23 -14.17 6.97
C LEU A 224 -1.93 -14.20 5.46
N PHE A 225 -0.65 -14.10 5.14
CA PHE A 225 -0.10 -14.34 3.81
C PHE A 225 0.92 -15.47 3.92
N MET A 226 0.75 -16.54 3.15
CA MET A 226 1.63 -17.71 3.22
C MET A 226 1.82 -18.30 1.84
N GLY A 227 3.06 -18.52 1.41
CA GLY A 227 3.29 -19.02 0.06
C GLY A 227 4.68 -19.62 -0.18
N PRO A 228 4.86 -20.35 -1.28
CA PRO A 228 6.15 -20.87 -1.71
C PRO A 228 7.12 -19.75 -2.12
N ALA A 229 8.39 -20.11 -2.30
CA ALA A 229 9.35 -19.28 -3.02
C ALA A 229 8.86 -19.01 -4.46
N GLY A 230 9.11 -17.80 -4.97
CA GLY A 230 8.67 -17.36 -6.30
C GLY A 230 7.21 -16.91 -6.38
N ALA A 231 6.38 -17.15 -5.36
CA ALA A 231 5.03 -16.58 -5.32
C ALA A 231 5.12 -15.06 -5.38
N THR A 232 4.35 -14.45 -6.29
CA THR A 232 4.48 -13.05 -6.69
C THR A 232 3.13 -12.36 -6.65
N THR A 233 3.13 -11.09 -6.28
CA THR A 233 2.02 -10.16 -6.51
C THR A 233 2.60 -9.01 -7.31
N ALA A 234 2.14 -8.85 -8.56
CA ALA A 234 2.60 -7.80 -9.45
C ALA A 234 2.19 -6.42 -8.96
N VAL A 235 2.69 -5.38 -9.61
CA VAL A 235 2.44 -3.99 -9.22
C VAL A 235 0.94 -3.72 -9.04
N HIS A 236 0.59 -3.17 -7.87
CA HIS A 236 -0.75 -2.79 -7.50
C HIS A 236 -0.74 -1.63 -6.49
N ILE A 237 -1.91 -1.04 -6.28
CA ILE A 237 -2.19 -0.08 -5.21
C ILE A 237 -3.28 -0.69 -4.35
N ASP A 238 -3.13 -0.64 -3.03
CA ASP A 238 -4.14 -1.19 -2.12
C ASP A 238 -5.52 -0.55 -2.28
N ALA A 239 -6.54 -1.38 -2.08
CA ALA A 239 -7.92 -0.96 -2.24
C ALA A 239 -8.32 0.12 -1.22
N TYR A 240 -9.36 0.88 -1.56
CA TYR A 240 -10.03 1.85 -0.70
C TYR A 240 -9.16 3.02 -0.20
N GLY A 241 -8.00 3.27 -0.82
CA GLY A 241 -7.09 4.35 -0.42
C GLY A 241 -6.44 4.10 0.94
N THR A 242 -6.30 2.83 1.32
CA THR A 242 -5.71 2.42 2.58
C THR A 242 -4.19 2.45 2.51
N ALA A 243 -3.53 2.70 3.65
CA ALA A 243 -2.12 2.39 3.82
C ALA A 243 -1.98 0.96 4.31
N PHE A 244 -0.84 0.33 4.07
CA PHE A 244 -0.62 -1.09 4.35
C PHE A 244 0.57 -1.31 5.27
N TRP A 245 0.52 -2.40 6.01
CA TRP A 245 1.67 -2.89 6.74
C TRP A 245 1.84 -4.39 6.61
N MET A 246 3.09 -4.86 6.72
CA MET A 246 3.40 -6.28 6.79
C MET A 246 4.54 -6.55 7.77
N THR A 247 4.40 -7.63 8.55
CA THR A 247 5.50 -8.26 9.27
C THR A 247 5.75 -9.67 8.75
N VAL A 248 6.99 -9.97 8.39
CA VAL A 248 7.39 -11.33 8.03
C VAL A 248 7.63 -12.14 9.31
N LEU A 249 7.07 -13.34 9.38
CA LEU A 249 7.25 -14.29 10.48
C LEU A 249 8.25 -15.39 10.13
N ASP A 250 8.28 -15.79 8.87
CA ASP A 250 9.15 -16.83 8.32
C ASP A 250 9.46 -16.53 6.85
N GLY A 251 10.66 -16.89 6.41
CA GLY A 251 11.17 -16.64 5.05
C GLY A 251 11.57 -15.20 4.76
N ALA A 252 11.57 -14.80 3.49
CA ALA A 252 11.94 -13.46 3.06
C ALA A 252 11.13 -13.01 1.84
N LYS A 253 10.81 -11.72 1.76
CA LYS A 253 10.06 -11.11 0.66
C LYS A 253 10.83 -9.95 0.06
N GLU A 254 10.96 -9.93 -1.26
CA GLU A 254 11.46 -8.79 -2.02
C GLU A 254 10.32 -7.83 -2.31
N TRP A 255 10.56 -6.54 -2.04
CA TRP A 255 9.62 -5.45 -2.23
C TRP A 255 10.17 -4.44 -3.22
N LEU A 256 9.30 -3.95 -4.07
CA LEU A 256 9.49 -2.78 -4.93
C LEU A 256 8.32 -1.83 -4.70
N ILE A 257 8.59 -0.59 -4.33
CA ILE A 257 7.59 0.43 -4.02
C ILE A 257 7.93 1.69 -4.79
N ALA A 258 6.98 2.21 -5.55
CA ALA A 258 7.08 3.51 -6.19
C ALA A 258 6.33 4.57 -5.35
N PRO A 259 6.74 5.85 -5.42
CA PRO A 259 5.96 6.92 -4.82
C PRO A 259 4.58 7.03 -5.50
N PRO A 260 3.52 7.46 -4.81
CA PRO A 260 2.17 7.58 -5.38
C PRO A 260 2.11 8.39 -6.67
N ALA A 261 2.87 9.49 -6.76
CA ALA A 261 2.97 10.36 -7.94
C ALA A 261 3.52 9.65 -9.19
N ALA A 262 4.23 8.53 -9.04
CA ALA A 262 4.80 7.78 -10.16
C ALA A 262 3.82 6.83 -10.85
N ARG A 263 2.59 6.65 -10.33
CA ARG A 263 1.65 5.63 -10.84
C ARG A 263 1.35 5.76 -12.34
N GLU A 264 1.29 6.98 -12.87
CA GLU A 264 0.96 7.22 -14.29
C GLU A 264 2.12 6.79 -15.21
N HIS A 265 3.37 6.94 -14.74
CA HIS A 265 4.57 6.42 -15.43
C HIS A 265 4.62 4.89 -15.40
N LEU A 266 3.87 4.26 -14.49
CA LEU A 266 3.67 2.82 -14.43
C LEU A 266 2.42 2.36 -15.19
N TYR A 267 1.84 3.19 -16.06
CA TYR A 267 0.69 2.79 -16.89
C TYR A 267 -0.53 2.35 -16.07
N TYR A 268 -0.83 3.09 -14.99
CA TYR A 268 -2.03 2.88 -14.19
C TYR A 268 -3.31 3.20 -14.98
N ASP A 269 -4.26 2.27 -14.97
CA ASP A 269 -5.61 2.44 -15.52
C ASP A 269 -6.57 2.80 -14.39
N ALA A 270 -6.87 4.09 -14.23
CA ALA A 270 -7.74 4.58 -13.17
C ALA A 270 -9.18 4.05 -13.25
N LEU A 271 -9.66 3.60 -14.41
CA LEU A 271 -11.00 3.03 -14.56
C LEU A 271 -11.05 1.57 -14.10
N LYS A 272 -9.97 0.82 -14.34
CA LYS A 272 -9.84 -0.57 -13.89
C LYS A 272 -9.23 -0.71 -12.49
N GLN A 273 -8.63 0.37 -11.99
CA GLN A 273 -7.85 0.39 -10.75
C GLN A 273 -6.76 -0.69 -10.75
N SER A 274 -6.09 -0.85 -11.90
CA SER A 274 -5.01 -1.81 -12.11
C SER A 274 -3.95 -1.23 -13.04
N PHE A 275 -2.80 -1.90 -13.14
CA PHE A 275 -1.72 -1.52 -14.03
C PHE A 275 -1.80 -2.30 -15.35
N ALA A 276 -1.08 -1.83 -16.36
CA ALA A 276 -1.03 -2.49 -17.66
C ALA A 276 -0.62 -3.98 -17.54
N PRO A 277 -1.33 -4.91 -18.20
CA PRO A 277 -0.94 -6.33 -18.21
C PRO A 277 0.49 -6.51 -18.72
N GLY A 278 1.25 -7.40 -18.08
CA GLY A 278 2.64 -7.67 -18.43
C GLY A 278 3.68 -6.70 -17.85
N LEU A 279 3.27 -5.60 -17.20
CA LEU A 279 4.19 -4.74 -16.46
C LEU A 279 4.73 -5.47 -15.23
N ASP A 280 6.02 -5.82 -15.28
CA ASP A 280 6.72 -6.57 -14.25
C ASP A 280 7.87 -5.72 -13.70
N LEU A 281 7.73 -5.22 -12.47
CA LEU A 281 8.77 -4.38 -11.86
C LEU A 281 10.04 -5.17 -11.49
N PHE A 282 9.94 -6.50 -11.37
CA PHE A 282 11.09 -7.35 -11.07
C PHE A 282 11.90 -7.71 -12.33
N ASP A 283 11.30 -7.57 -13.51
CA ASP A 283 11.88 -7.85 -14.83
C ASP A 283 11.28 -6.91 -15.88
N LEU A 284 11.70 -5.64 -15.81
CA LEU A 284 11.07 -4.54 -16.56
C LEU A 284 11.48 -4.55 -18.04
N ASP A 285 10.51 -4.80 -18.92
CA ASP A 285 10.66 -4.63 -20.36
C ASP A 285 10.52 -3.14 -20.76
N LEU A 286 11.65 -2.45 -20.86
CA LEU A 286 11.70 -1.03 -21.26
C LEU A 286 11.30 -0.79 -22.72
N ALA A 287 11.31 -1.81 -23.59
CA ALA A 287 10.81 -1.66 -24.96
C ALA A 287 9.28 -1.58 -24.97
N ALA A 288 8.61 -2.37 -24.12
CA ALA A 288 7.16 -2.32 -23.96
C ALA A 288 6.68 -1.18 -23.04
N PHE A 289 7.44 -0.87 -21.99
CA PHE A 289 7.07 0.09 -20.93
C PHE A 289 8.14 1.17 -20.71
N PRO A 290 8.48 1.99 -21.73
CA PRO A 290 9.57 2.97 -21.62
C PRO A 290 9.38 4.01 -20.50
N LEU A 291 8.13 4.37 -20.16
CA LEU A 291 7.87 5.35 -19.10
C LEU A 291 8.25 4.84 -17.69
N ALA A 292 8.15 3.52 -17.47
CA ALA A 292 8.49 2.92 -16.19
C ALA A 292 9.99 3.03 -15.89
N GLY A 293 10.82 3.17 -16.93
CA GLY A 293 12.25 3.47 -16.80
C GLY A 293 12.56 4.85 -16.23
N HIS A 294 11.57 5.71 -15.98
CA HIS A 294 11.73 7.00 -15.31
C HIS A 294 11.32 6.99 -13.83
N VAL A 295 10.86 5.85 -13.33
CA VAL A 295 10.38 5.71 -11.96
C VAL A 295 11.53 5.29 -11.05
N GLU A 296 11.77 6.09 -10.01
CA GLU A 296 12.65 5.69 -8.93
C GLU A 296 11.91 4.73 -8.00
N LEU A 297 12.38 3.48 -7.95
CA LEU A 297 11.82 2.45 -7.06
C LEU A 297 12.56 2.43 -5.73
N LEU A 298 11.81 2.34 -4.65
CA LEU A 298 12.30 1.95 -3.34
C LEU A 298 12.25 0.42 -3.22
N THR A 299 13.34 -0.20 -2.77
CA THR A 299 13.46 -1.66 -2.66
C THR A 299 13.93 -2.13 -1.30
N ALA A 300 13.47 -3.31 -0.89
CA ALA A 300 14.02 -4.02 0.25
C ALA A 300 13.76 -5.53 0.16
N THR A 301 14.63 -6.32 0.77
CA THR A 301 14.27 -7.66 1.24
C THR A 301 13.77 -7.54 2.68
N LEU A 302 12.49 -7.82 2.91
CA LEU A 302 11.88 -7.87 4.23
C LEU A 302 12.08 -9.27 4.84
N VAL A 303 12.65 -9.33 6.04
CA VAL A 303 13.03 -10.58 6.74
C VAL A 303 12.25 -10.76 8.06
N PRO A 304 12.30 -11.95 8.72
CA PRO A 304 11.48 -12.20 9.90
C PRO A 304 11.71 -11.20 11.02
N GLY A 305 10.62 -10.70 11.61
CA GLY A 305 10.63 -9.71 12.68
C GLY A 305 10.67 -8.25 12.20
N GLU A 306 10.91 -7.98 10.92
CA GLU A 306 10.80 -6.63 10.36
C GLU A 306 9.34 -6.29 10.04
N TRP A 307 8.92 -5.06 10.36
CA TRP A 307 7.62 -4.49 9.99
C TRP A 307 7.80 -3.40 8.95
N LEU A 308 7.12 -3.55 7.82
CA LEU A 308 7.13 -2.61 6.71
C LEU A 308 5.84 -1.78 6.72
N PHE A 309 5.97 -0.47 6.56
CA PHE A 309 4.89 0.45 6.21
C PHE A 309 4.91 0.76 4.72
N VAL A 310 3.74 0.69 4.08
CA VAL A 310 3.51 1.10 2.70
C VAL A 310 2.45 2.21 2.70
N PRO A 311 2.80 3.43 2.27
CA PRO A 311 1.86 4.54 2.23
C PRO A 311 0.70 4.31 1.28
N ALA A 312 -0.45 4.90 1.60
CA ALA A 312 -1.63 4.84 0.73
C ALA A 312 -1.32 5.38 -0.68
N GLY A 313 -1.88 4.74 -1.70
CA GLY A 313 -1.69 5.15 -3.09
C GLY A 313 -0.36 4.73 -3.72
N SER A 314 0.57 4.13 -2.98
CA SER A 314 1.88 3.73 -3.48
C SER A 314 1.80 2.48 -4.36
N PRO A 315 2.19 2.52 -5.64
CA PRO A 315 2.34 1.31 -6.45
C PRO A 315 3.42 0.40 -5.85
N HIS A 316 3.10 -0.88 -5.64
CA HIS A 316 4.08 -1.82 -5.09
C HIS A 316 3.91 -3.24 -5.62
N ALA A 317 5.03 -3.97 -5.69
CA ALA A 317 5.11 -5.36 -6.10
C ALA A 317 5.91 -6.16 -5.08
N VAL A 318 5.54 -7.44 -4.91
CA VAL A 318 6.12 -8.32 -3.87
C VAL A 318 6.43 -9.68 -4.45
N ARG A 319 7.61 -10.23 -4.13
CA ARG A 319 8.01 -11.58 -4.51
C ARG A 319 8.59 -12.34 -3.32
N ASN A 320 8.14 -13.56 -3.10
CA ASN A 320 8.70 -14.44 -2.08
C ASN A 320 10.07 -14.96 -2.54
N LEU A 321 11.12 -14.74 -1.73
CA LEU A 321 12.47 -15.28 -1.98
C LEU A 321 12.65 -16.69 -1.39
N ALA A 322 11.82 -17.05 -0.42
CA ALA A 322 11.77 -18.36 0.23
C ALA A 322 10.29 -18.73 0.49
N PRO A 323 9.95 -19.96 0.93
CA PRO A 323 8.65 -20.19 1.56
C PRO A 323 8.45 -19.17 2.69
N THR A 324 7.33 -18.46 2.69
CA THR A 324 7.10 -17.35 3.63
C THR A 324 5.79 -17.50 4.39
N THR A 325 5.79 -16.92 5.59
CA THR A 325 4.60 -16.61 6.38
C THR A 325 4.72 -15.16 6.82
N ALA A 326 3.66 -14.36 6.63
CA ALA A 326 3.62 -12.96 7.03
C ALA A 326 2.23 -12.58 7.54
N LEU A 327 2.21 -11.61 8.45
CA LEU A 327 1.02 -10.93 8.93
C LEU A 327 0.94 -9.58 8.24
N ALA A 328 -0.27 -9.17 7.89
CA ALA A 328 -0.47 -7.87 7.28
C ALA A 328 -1.86 -7.33 7.56
N GLY A 329 -2.03 -6.05 7.33
CA GLY A 329 -3.32 -5.40 7.33
C GLY A 329 -3.20 -4.04 6.66
N ASN A 330 -4.35 -3.48 6.32
CA ASN A 330 -4.40 -2.09 5.92
C ASN A 330 -5.05 -1.26 7.02
N PHE A 331 -4.94 0.05 6.91
CA PHE A 331 -5.57 0.96 7.83
C PHE A 331 -5.81 2.31 7.15
N ILE A 332 -6.76 3.04 7.73
CA ILE A 332 -7.00 4.44 7.40
C ILE A 332 -6.80 5.22 8.68
N ASP A 333 -6.03 6.28 8.64
CA ASP A 333 -5.84 7.21 9.74
C ASP A 333 -5.87 8.66 9.22
N ALA A 334 -5.45 9.62 10.04
CA ALA A 334 -5.43 11.02 9.65
C ALA A 334 -4.58 11.30 8.40
N ALA A 335 -3.53 10.52 8.13
CA ALA A 335 -2.61 10.77 7.01
C ALA A 335 -3.20 10.40 5.64
N ASN A 336 -4.21 9.51 5.59
CA ASN A 336 -4.78 9.04 4.33
C ASN A 336 -6.32 9.09 4.26
N HIS A 337 -7.01 9.63 5.27
CA HIS A 337 -8.48 9.64 5.32
C HIS A 337 -9.13 10.41 4.18
N ALA A 338 -8.60 11.58 3.82
CA ALA A 338 -9.11 12.38 2.69
C ALA A 338 -8.96 11.61 1.37
N HIS A 339 -7.78 11.03 1.14
CA HIS A 339 -7.51 10.17 -0.01
C HIS A 339 -8.46 8.96 -0.06
N ALA A 340 -8.67 8.29 1.07
CA ALA A 340 -9.58 7.15 1.18
C ALA A 340 -11.03 7.53 0.83
N LEU A 341 -11.53 8.69 1.27
CA LEU A 341 -12.86 9.18 0.91
C LEU A 341 -13.00 9.46 -0.60
N ASP A 342 -11.97 10.02 -1.23
CA ASP A 342 -11.94 10.25 -2.68
C ASP A 342 -11.93 8.93 -3.46
N VAL A 343 -11.07 7.98 -3.08
CA VAL A 343 -11.04 6.64 -3.71
C VAL A 343 -12.39 5.95 -3.54
N MET A 344 -12.97 5.95 -2.33
CA MET A 344 -14.29 5.37 -2.06
C MET A 344 -15.42 6.07 -2.84
N ALA A 345 -15.28 7.35 -3.17
CA ALA A 345 -16.26 8.09 -3.97
C ALA A 345 -16.28 7.65 -5.44
N ARG A 346 -15.15 7.17 -5.95
CA ARG A 346 -14.98 6.70 -7.34
C ARG A 346 -15.38 5.24 -7.53
N GLU A 347 -15.61 4.50 -6.45
CA GLU A 347 -16.07 3.12 -6.53
C GLU A 347 -17.46 3.02 -7.18
N LYS A 348 -17.68 1.91 -7.90
CA LYS A 348 -19.01 1.61 -8.43
C LYS A 348 -20.03 1.58 -7.29
N ALA A 349 -21.04 2.44 -7.38
CA ALA A 349 -22.01 2.66 -6.32
C ALA A 349 -22.84 1.41 -6.00
N GLY A 350 -22.47 0.70 -4.93
CA GLY A 350 -23.25 -0.38 -4.31
C GLY A 350 -23.73 0.00 -2.91
N SER A 351 -24.71 -0.73 -2.35
CA SER A 351 -25.20 -0.50 -0.98
C SER A 351 -24.07 -0.59 0.05
N ARG A 352 -23.20 -1.60 -0.07
CA ARG A 352 -22.01 -1.76 0.80
C ARG A 352 -21.01 -0.62 0.64
N ALA A 353 -20.73 -0.18 -0.59
CA ALA A 353 -19.81 0.93 -0.85
C ALA A 353 -20.33 2.25 -0.27
N ARG A 354 -21.63 2.54 -0.44
CA ARG A 354 -22.30 3.71 0.16
C ARG A 354 -22.26 3.66 1.69
N ALA A 355 -22.56 2.51 2.29
CA ALA A 355 -22.51 2.34 3.75
C ALA A 355 -21.09 2.54 4.30
N ARG A 356 -20.07 1.99 3.64
CA ARG A 356 -18.66 2.19 4.02
C ARG A 356 -18.26 3.67 3.95
N ARG A 357 -18.54 4.32 2.81
CA ARG A 357 -18.23 5.75 2.62
C ARG A 357 -18.92 6.62 3.66
N ALA A 358 -20.21 6.39 3.94
CA ALA A 358 -20.95 7.11 4.96
C ALA A 358 -20.35 6.91 6.36
N ALA A 359 -19.96 5.68 6.70
CA ALA A 359 -19.33 5.38 7.98
C ALA A 359 -17.98 6.11 8.14
N PHE A 360 -17.15 6.15 7.09
CA PHE A 360 -15.89 6.90 7.14
C PHE A 360 -16.06 8.41 7.10
N ALA A 361 -17.10 8.93 6.45
CA ALA A 361 -17.38 10.37 6.48
C ALA A 361 -17.81 10.86 7.88
N ALA A 362 -18.34 9.95 8.70
CA ALA A 362 -18.80 10.22 10.07
C ALA A 362 -17.87 9.64 11.15
N VAL A 363 -16.68 9.15 10.79
CA VAL A 363 -15.76 8.53 11.76
C VAL A 363 -15.17 9.57 12.70
N ASP A 364 -14.93 9.19 13.96
CA ASP A 364 -14.16 10.00 14.89
C ASP A 364 -12.70 10.08 14.43
N THR A 365 -12.26 11.25 13.97
CA THR A 365 -10.92 11.51 13.44
C THR A 365 -9.95 12.08 14.46
N ARG A 366 -10.33 12.17 15.75
CA ARG A 366 -9.42 12.72 16.77
C ARG A 366 -8.12 11.91 16.83
N MET A 367 -6.99 12.61 16.83
CA MET A 367 -5.69 11.97 16.99
C MET A 367 -5.57 11.34 18.37
N MET A 368 -5.16 10.08 18.41
CA MET A 368 -4.92 9.35 19.65
C MET A 368 -3.42 9.15 19.83
N VAL A 369 -3.03 9.05 21.09
CA VAL A 369 -1.72 8.56 21.48
C VAL A 369 -1.58 7.07 21.14
N ALA A 370 -0.35 6.58 21.13
CA ALA A 370 -0.07 5.16 20.99
C ALA A 370 -0.87 4.33 22.02
N PRO A 371 -1.39 3.14 21.63
CA PRO A 371 -2.00 2.22 22.58
C PRO A 371 -0.97 1.84 23.66
N PRO A 372 -1.44 1.43 24.85
CA PRO A 372 -0.60 0.77 25.83
C PRO A 372 0.17 -0.38 25.18
N ALA A 373 1.44 -0.52 25.54
CA ALA A 373 2.24 -1.66 25.10
C ALA A 373 1.53 -2.97 25.49
N GLY A 374 1.48 -3.92 24.54
CA GLY A 374 0.81 -5.20 24.75
C GLY A 374 -0.72 -5.16 24.68
N LEU A 375 -1.35 -4.07 24.21
CA LEU A 375 -2.80 -4.06 23.98
C LEU A 375 -3.18 -5.15 22.98
N ALA A 376 -3.89 -6.17 23.45
CA ALA A 376 -4.36 -7.27 22.62
C ALA A 376 -5.28 -6.78 21.49
N TRP A 377 -5.16 -7.41 20.32
CA TRP A 377 -5.90 -7.03 19.11
C TRP A 377 -7.40 -7.13 19.29
N ARG A 378 -7.89 -8.11 20.06
CA ARG A 378 -9.30 -8.22 20.45
C ARG A 378 -9.79 -6.92 21.07
N ASP A 379 -9.04 -6.38 22.02
CA ASP A 379 -9.41 -5.18 22.79
C ASP A 379 -9.21 -3.91 21.95
N PHE A 380 -8.15 -3.85 21.15
CA PHE A 380 -7.95 -2.80 20.16
C PHE A 380 -9.11 -2.70 19.15
N ASN A 381 -9.56 -3.85 18.63
CA ASN A 381 -10.62 -3.95 17.64
C ASN A 381 -12.03 -3.73 18.23
N ALA A 382 -12.18 -3.80 19.56
CA ALA A 382 -13.43 -3.55 20.28
C ALA A 382 -13.76 -2.06 20.46
N ARG A 383 -13.06 -1.17 19.72
CA ARG A 383 -13.08 0.31 19.75
C ARG A 383 -12.07 0.91 20.72
N TRP A 384 -10.77 0.70 20.47
CA TRP A 384 -9.73 1.46 21.15
C TRP A 384 -9.56 2.87 20.58
N PRO A 385 -9.35 3.87 21.46
CA PRO A 385 -9.75 3.93 22.85
C PRO A 385 -11.28 3.97 22.88
N ALA A 386 -11.86 3.46 23.96
CA ALA A 386 -13.28 3.66 24.17
C ALA A 386 -13.54 5.18 24.13
N SER A 387 -14.57 5.62 23.40
CA SER A 387 -14.93 7.05 23.35
C SER A 387 -14.96 7.59 24.80
N PRO A 388 -14.32 8.73 25.09
CA PRO A 388 -14.50 9.37 26.38
C PRO A 388 -16.01 9.60 26.55
N THR A 389 -16.59 8.91 27.54
CA THR A 389 -18.01 8.96 27.90
C THR A 389 -18.44 10.37 28.29
#